data_AF-A0A9D8GV55-F1
#
_entry.id   AF-A0A9D8GV55-F1
#
_cell.length_a   1.000
_cell.length_b   1.000
_cell.length_c   1.000
_cell.angle_alpha   90.00
_cell.angle_beta   90.00
_cell.angle_gamma   90.00
#
_symmetry.space_group_name_H-M   'P 1'
#
loop_
_entity.id
_entity.type
_entity.pdbx_description
1 polymer ?
#
loop_
_entity_poly.entity_id
_entity_poly.type
_entity_poly.pdbx_seq_one_letter_code
_entity_poly.pdbx_strand_id
1 'polypeptide(L)' 'MPKTHDPQNERLKRAYFTFMREAKQHSEASLDAIAKAIHRFESHTGFRPFKAFHREQAAAFKRHLAK' A
#
# COMPACT_ATOMS: atom_id res chain seq x y z
N MET A 1 2.05 22.09 0.46
CA MET A 1 0.90 21.20 0.21
C MET A 1 1.21 19.82 0.79
N PRO A 2 0.28 19.16 1.50
CA PRO A 2 0.52 17.81 2.00
C PRO A 2 0.77 16.85 0.84
N LYS A 3 1.76 15.97 0.96
CA LYS A 3 2.08 14.95 -0.04
C LYS A 3 0.93 13.94 -0.10
N THR A 4 0.28 13.79 -1.26
CA THR A 4 -0.87 12.88 -1.44
C THR A 4 -0.50 11.55 -2.09
N HIS A 5 0.72 11.44 -2.65
CA HIS A 5 1.24 10.22 -3.26
C HIS A 5 2.76 10.32 -3.42
N ASP A 6 3.42 9.17 -3.60
CA ASP A 6 4.83 9.09 -3.99
C ASP A 6 4.94 8.43 -5.37
N PRO A 7 5.58 9.07 -6.38
CA PRO A 7 5.68 8.49 -7.72
C PRO A 7 6.37 7.11 -7.79
N GLN A 8 7.28 6.82 -6.86
CA GLN A 8 7.95 5.50 -6.79
C GLN A 8 6.98 4.45 -6.24
N ASN A 9 6.15 4.82 -5.26
CA ASN A 9 5.10 3.96 -4.74
C ASN A 9 4.06 3.62 -5.81
N GLU A 10 3.62 4.61 -6.59
CA GLU A 10 2.64 4.38 -7.67
C GLU A 10 3.16 3.40 -8.72
N ARG A 11 4.44 3.52 -9.11
CA ARG A 11 5.07 2.56 -10.03
C ARG A 11 5.11 1.15 -9.44
N LEU A 12 5.47 1.02 -8.16
CA LEU A 12 5.53 -0.28 -7.49
C LEU A 12 4.13 -0.90 -7.34
N LYS A 13 3.11 -0.12 -6.96
CA LYS A 13 1.71 -0.57 -6.86
C LYS A 13 1.20 -1.10 -8.19
N ARG A 14 1.47 -0.39 -9.30
CA ARG A 14 1.08 -0.85 -10.65
C ARG A 14 1.68 -2.22 -10.99
N ALA A 15 2.98 -2.39 -10.78
CA ALA A 15 3.65 -3.68 -11.00
C ALA A 15 3.08 -4.78 -10.11
N TYR A 16 2.83 -4.47 -8.83
CA TYR A 16 2.24 -5.40 -7.87
C TYR A 16 0.80 -5.81 -8.24
N PHE A 17 -0.05 -4.88 -8.65
CA PHE A 17 -1.43 -5.19 -9.06
C PHE A 17 -1.47 -6.01 -10.35
N THR A 18 -0.60 -5.73 -11.32
CA THR A 18 -0.45 -6.59 -12.50
C THR A 18 -0.07 -8.01 -12.11
N PHE A 19 0.92 -8.17 -11.23
CA PHE A 19 1.31 -9.49 -10.71
C PHE A 19 0.15 -10.21 -10.00
N MET A 20 -0.59 -9.50 -9.13
CA MET A 20 -1.72 -10.08 -8.41
C MET A 20 -2.88 -10.48 -9.34
N ARG A 21 -3.13 -9.70 -10.40
CA ARG A 21 -4.14 -10.01 -11.41
C ARG A 21 -3.73 -11.20 -12.28
N GLU A 22 -2.51 -11.19 -12.81
CA GLU A 22 -2.08 -12.13 -13.85
C GLU A 22 -1.52 -13.43 -13.27
N ALA A 23 -0.63 -13.35 -12.29
CA ALA A 23 0.03 -14.53 -11.73
C ALA A 23 -0.78 -15.17 -10.61
N LYS A 24 -1.53 -14.38 -9.82
CA LYS A 24 -2.36 -14.88 -8.71
C LYS A 24 -3.84 -15.00 -9.06
N GLN A 25 -4.25 -14.58 -10.27
CA GLN A 25 -5.63 -14.65 -10.74
C GLN A 25 -6.64 -14.03 -9.76
N HIS A 26 -6.24 -12.99 -9.04
CA HIS A 26 -7.14 -12.29 -8.14
C HIS A 26 -8.23 -11.55 -8.90
N SER A 27 -9.44 -11.59 -8.35
CA SER A 27 -10.57 -10.81 -8.86
C SER A 27 -10.34 -9.31 -8.68
N GLU A 28 -11.03 -8.50 -9.47
CA GLU A 28 -11.00 -7.03 -9.33
C GLU A 28 -11.39 -6.58 -7.92
N ALA A 29 -12.41 -7.20 -7.32
CA ALA A 29 -12.80 -6.91 -5.94
C ALA A 29 -11.67 -7.18 -4.92
N SER A 30 -10.86 -8.20 -5.16
CA SER A 30 -9.69 -8.50 -4.32
C SER A 30 -8.59 -7.45 -4.52
N LEU A 31 -8.33 -7.04 -5.77
CA LEU A 31 -7.36 -5.99 -6.09
C LEU A 31 -7.78 -4.64 -5.46
N ASP A 32 -9.08 -4.31 -5.50
CA ASP A 32 -9.63 -3.10 -4.86
C ASP A 32 -9.45 -3.13 -3.33
N ALA A 33 -9.68 -4.28 -2.70
CA ALA A 33 -9.46 -4.43 -1.27
C ALA A 33 -7.96 -4.25 -0.92
N ILE A 34 -7.06 -4.83 -1.71
CA ILE A 34 -5.62 -4.66 -1.56
C ILE A 34 -5.23 -3.18 -1.77
N ALA A 35 -5.74 -2.51 -2.80
CA ALA A 35 -5.46 -1.12 -3.08
C ALA A 35 -5.91 -0.21 -1.93
N LYS A 36 -7.10 -0.44 -1.37
CA LYS A 36 -7.60 0.25 -0.18
C LYS A 36 -6.68 0.02 1.03
N ALA A 37 -6.23 -1.21 1.25
CA ALA A 37 -5.33 -1.53 2.36
C ALA A 37 -3.97 -0.82 2.22
N ILE A 38 -3.38 -0.82 1.03
CA ILE A 38 -2.12 -0.12 0.75
C ILE A 38 -2.29 1.39 0.95
N HIS A 39 -3.37 1.99 0.44
CA HIS A 39 -3.64 3.42 0.60
C HIS A 39 -3.76 3.83 2.08
N ARG A 40 -4.41 3.00 2.92
CA ARG A 40 -4.48 3.23 4.37
C ARG A 40 -3.09 3.23 5.01
N PHE A 41 -2.21 2.31 4.61
CA PHE A 41 -0.83 2.26 5.09
C PHE A 41 0.00 3.47 4.64
N GLU A 42 -0.13 3.88 3.38
CA GLU A 42 0.54 5.09 2.86
C GLU A 42 0.05 6.34 3.60
N SER A 43 -1.25 6.46 3.83
CA SER A 43 -1.83 7.57 4.60
C SER A 43 -1.29 7.60 6.04
N HIS A 44 -1.19 6.44 6.69
CA HIS A 44 -0.63 6.32 8.05
C HIS A 44 0.85 6.71 8.13
N THR A 45 1.62 6.43 7.08
CA THR A 45 3.07 6.74 7.03
C THR A 45 3.38 8.11 6.41
N GLY A 46 2.38 8.83 5.91
CA GLY A 46 2.54 10.12 5.25
C GLY A 46 3.14 9.99 3.83
N PHE A 47 2.76 8.95 3.09
CA PHE A 47 3.21 8.68 1.72
C PHE A 47 4.74 8.63 1.60
N ARG A 48 5.38 7.99 2.58
CA ARG A 48 6.82 7.69 2.52
C ARG A 48 7.07 6.64 1.42
N PRO A 49 8.23 6.70 0.75
CA PRO A 49 8.60 5.67 -0.22
C PRO A 49 8.60 4.27 0.41
N PHE A 50 8.07 3.26 -0.27
CA PHE A 50 8.08 1.87 0.23
C PHE A 50 9.51 1.33 0.44
N LYS A 51 10.50 1.86 -0.29
CA LYS A 51 11.92 1.53 -0.06
C LYS A 51 12.44 1.95 1.34
N ALA A 52 11.76 2.88 2.00
CA ALA A 52 12.06 3.33 3.37
C ALA A 52 11.23 2.58 4.42
N PHE A 53 10.69 1.42 4.06
CA PHE A 53 9.92 0.57 4.94
C PHE A 53 10.75 0.15 6.16
N HIS A 54 10.16 0.31 7.35
CA HIS A 54 10.72 -0.16 8.60
C HIS A 54 9.69 -1.01 9.33
N ARG A 55 10.10 -2.12 9.95
CA ARG A 55 9.18 -3.06 10.62
C ARG A 55 8.31 -2.38 11.69
N GLU A 56 8.83 -1.36 12.35
CA GLU A 56 8.07 -0.58 13.34
C GLU A 56 6.89 0.17 12.75
N GLN A 57 6.96 0.62 11.49
CA GLN A 57 5.84 1.24 10.78
C GLN A 57 4.68 0.25 10.63
N ALA A 58 4.99 -1.02 10.30
CA ALA A 58 3.98 -2.06 10.21
C ALA A 58 3.38 -2.42 11.58
N ALA A 59 4.21 -2.48 12.63
CA ALA A 59 3.74 -2.72 14.00
C ALA A 59 2.84 -1.57 14.50
N ALA A 60 3.22 -0.32 14.23
CA ALA A 60 2.42 0.86 14.55
C ALA A 60 1.10 0.88 13.77
N PHE A 61 1.14 0.56 12.47
CA PHE A 61 -0.06 0.48 11.64
C PHE A 61 -1.02 -0.61 12.13
N LYS A 62 -0.52 -1.80 12.49
CA LYS A 62 -1.35 -2.86 13.07
C LYS A 62 -2.03 -2.41 14.37
N ARG A 63 -1.31 -1.70 15.25
CA ARG A 63 -1.91 -1.10 16.46
C ARG A 63 -2.96 -0.04 16.13
N HIS A 64 -2.72 0.76 15.09
CA HIS A 64 -3.68 1.77 14.62
C HIS A 64 -4.98 1.15 14.07
N LEU A 65 -4.91 -0.01 13.41
CA LEU A 65 -6.10 -0.73 12.91
C LEU A 65 -6.89 -1.47 13.99
N ALA A 66 -6.27 -1.77 15.13
CA ALA A 66 -6.91 -2.45 16.26
C ALA A 66 -7.68 -1.50 17.19
N LYS A 67 -7.67 -0.20 16.87
CA LYS A 67 -8.40 0.86 17.56
C LYS A 67 -9.66 1.21 16.78
#